data_AF-A0A5B9WBH3-F1
#
_entry.id   AF-A0A5B9WBH3-F1
#
_cell.length_a   1.000
_cell.length_b   1.000
_cell.length_c   1.000
_cell.angle_alpha   90.00
_cell.angle_beta   90.00
_cell.angle_gamma   90.00
#
_symmetry.space_group_name_H-M   'P 1'
#
loop_
_entity.id
_entity.type
_entity.pdbx_description
1 polymer ?
#
loop_
_entity_poly.entity_id
_entity_poly.type
_entity_poly.pdbx_seq_one_letter_code
_entity_poly.pdbx_strand_id
1 'polypeptide(L)'
;MARPLIAVFTYAAILFGCCPAHALAQNEKASPVPAEVEDGIDQLLQKSAAARLLAEMGPGTPIDAKVARLIDRLSLRDRVHTQAAATALIMLGRPAVPSIVRRMDDRRDVGILSFENRSPDAFEGVRHMGLPKVVDCLDEILSEITGEPVGSMAAGGREPGTARDERVAAWTEYLARMSPPVPAKSLPALRPAARPGR
;
A
#
# COMPACT_ATOMS: atom_id res chain seq x y z
N MET A 1 -25.28 -27.31 -38.28
CA MET A 1 -26.63 -27.07 -38.84
C MET A 1 -27.63 -27.89 -38.03
N ALA A 2 -28.51 -27.24 -37.27
CA ALA A 2 -29.84 -27.73 -36.84
C ALA A 2 -30.39 -26.77 -35.76
N ARG A 3 -31.33 -25.90 -36.16
CA ARG A 3 -32.40 -25.39 -35.29
C ARG A 3 -33.60 -26.33 -35.45
N PRO A 4 -34.38 -26.52 -34.38
CA PRO A 4 -35.79 -26.08 -34.38
C PRO A 4 -36.22 -25.61 -32.96
N LEU A 5 -37.40 -25.10 -32.61
CA LEU A 5 -38.70 -24.72 -33.18
C LEU A 5 -39.29 -23.77 -32.10
N ILE A 6 -39.60 -22.52 -32.39
CA ILE A 6 -40.98 -22.03 -32.62
C ILE A 6 -42.02 -22.64 -31.66
N ALA A 7 -42.41 -21.88 -30.64
CA ALA A 7 -43.71 -22.00 -29.99
C ALA A 7 -44.43 -20.66 -30.13
N VAL A 8 -45.38 -20.65 -31.05
CA VAL A 8 -46.38 -19.61 -31.29
C VAL A 8 -47.41 -19.70 -30.17
N PHE A 9 -47.65 -18.60 -29.46
CA PHE A 9 -48.89 -18.43 -28.71
C PHE A 9 -49.57 -17.16 -29.20
N THR A 10 -50.49 -17.36 -30.14
CA THR A 10 -51.54 -16.43 -30.52
C THR A 10 -52.67 -16.59 -29.51
N TYR A 11 -53.07 -15.53 -28.82
CA TYR A 11 -54.45 -15.40 -28.37
C TYR A 11 -54.93 -13.99 -28.68
N ALA A 12 -56.02 -13.95 -29.44
CA ALA A 12 -56.60 -12.75 -30.00
C ALA A 12 -57.50 -12.04 -28.98
N ALA A 13 -57.36 -10.70 -28.98
CA ALA A 13 -58.34 -9.63 -28.85
C ALA A 13 -59.66 -9.86 -28.09
N ILE A 14 -60.05 -8.87 -27.27
CA ILE A 14 -61.15 -7.94 -27.61
C ILE A 14 -61.29 -6.82 -26.55
N LEU A 15 -61.17 -5.59 -27.06
CA LEU A 15 -61.90 -4.35 -26.73
C LEU A 15 -62.04 -3.94 -25.25
N PHE A 16 -61.32 -2.90 -24.84
CA PHE A 16 -61.94 -1.67 -24.33
C PHE A 16 -60.94 -0.52 -24.44
N GLY A 17 -61.39 0.60 -25.01
CA GLY A 17 -60.57 1.78 -25.20
C GLY A 17 -60.21 2.47 -23.89
N CYS A 18 -58.93 2.81 -23.75
CA CYS A 18 -58.44 4.04 -23.13
C CYS A 18 -56.92 4.09 -23.32
N CYS A 19 -56.45 5.02 -24.16
CA CYS A 19 -55.17 5.66 -23.85
C CYS A 19 -55.30 6.30 -22.47
N PRO A 20 -54.32 6.09 -21.59
CA PRO A 20 -53.45 7.23 -21.37
C PRO A 20 -51.98 6.83 -21.37
N ALA A 21 -51.22 7.58 -22.17
CA ALA A 21 -49.81 7.83 -21.93
C ALA A 21 -49.65 8.45 -20.53
N HIS A 22 -49.46 7.61 -19.51
CA HIS A 22 -49.16 8.05 -18.14
C HIS A 22 -48.42 7.01 -17.28
N ALA A 23 -47.61 6.14 -17.91
CA ALA A 23 -46.81 5.14 -17.20
C ALA A 23 -45.29 5.29 -17.40
N LEU A 24 -44.84 6.49 -17.79
CA LEU A 24 -43.42 6.85 -17.87
C LEU A 24 -43.25 8.24 -17.24
N ALA A 25 -42.99 8.32 -15.94
CA ALA A 25 -42.26 9.44 -15.28
C ALA A 25 -42.40 9.42 -13.76
N GLN A 26 -42.10 8.30 -13.07
CA GLN A 26 -41.84 8.34 -11.62
C GLN A 26 -40.76 7.31 -11.24
N ASN A 27 -39.55 7.45 -11.80
CA ASN A 27 -38.36 6.82 -11.21
C ASN A 27 -37.05 7.56 -11.55
N GLU A 28 -37.06 8.89 -11.46
CA GLU A 28 -35.85 9.74 -11.61
C GLU A 28 -35.68 10.69 -10.41
N LYS A 29 -35.91 10.17 -9.21
CA LYS A 29 -35.34 10.78 -8.00
C LYS A 29 -34.64 9.70 -7.21
N ALA A 30 -33.54 9.19 -7.77
CA ALA A 30 -32.49 8.64 -6.93
C ALA A 30 -32.08 9.78 -5.98
N SER A 31 -32.49 9.68 -4.72
CA SER A 31 -32.00 10.58 -3.68
C SER A 31 -30.47 10.54 -3.74
N PRO A 32 -29.79 11.69 -3.74
CA PRO A 32 -28.33 11.70 -3.70
C PRO A 32 -27.90 10.87 -2.50
N VAL A 33 -27.05 9.89 -2.74
CA VAL A 33 -26.45 9.10 -1.67
C VAL A 33 -25.77 10.11 -0.73
N PRO A 34 -26.06 10.10 0.58
CA PRO A 34 -25.42 11.03 1.49
C PRO A 34 -23.90 10.82 1.39
N ALA A 35 -23.15 11.91 1.21
CA ALA A 35 -21.70 11.89 0.95
C ALA A 35 -20.90 11.02 1.94
N GLU A 36 -21.38 10.93 3.19
CA GLU A 36 -20.83 10.09 4.25
C GLU A 36 -20.83 8.59 3.92
N VAL A 37 -21.78 8.13 3.10
CA VAL A 37 -21.88 6.73 2.64
C VAL A 37 -20.97 6.49 1.43
N GLU A 38 -20.82 7.47 0.54
CA GLU A 38 -19.87 7.38 -0.59
C GLU A 38 -18.42 7.37 -0.09
N ASP A 39 -18.08 8.28 0.84
CA ASP A 39 -16.77 8.31 1.51
C ASP A 39 -16.47 6.98 2.25
N GLY A 40 -17.50 6.38 2.86
CA GLY A 40 -17.39 5.11 3.55
C GLY A 40 -17.08 3.94 2.60
N ILE A 41 -17.70 3.91 1.42
CA ILE A 41 -17.49 2.88 0.40
C ILE A 41 -16.10 3.03 -0.22
N ASP A 42 -15.68 4.24 -0.57
CA ASP A 42 -14.35 4.51 -1.15
C ASP A 42 -13.23 4.15 -0.18
N GLN A 43 -13.40 4.49 1.10
CA GLN A 43 -12.43 4.13 2.13
C GLN A 43 -12.34 2.59 2.33
N LEU A 44 -13.46 1.87 2.21
CA LEU A 44 -13.50 0.40 2.26
C LEU A 44 -12.84 -0.25 1.04
N LEU A 45 -13.09 0.28 -0.15
CA LEU A 45 -12.47 -0.18 -1.40
C LEU A 45 -10.95 0.02 -1.35
N GLN A 46 -10.49 1.19 -0.94
CA GLN A 46 -9.07 1.52 -0.80
C GLN A 46 -8.37 0.60 0.22
N LYS A 47 -9.02 0.33 1.37
CA LYS A 47 -8.54 -0.63 2.39
C LYS A 47 -8.41 -2.06 1.85
N SER A 48 -9.38 -2.51 1.07
CA SER A 48 -9.38 -3.88 0.51
C SER A 48 -8.31 -4.09 -0.59
N ALA A 49 -8.05 -3.06 -1.39
CA ALA A 49 -6.99 -3.08 -2.41
C ALA A 49 -5.60 -3.10 -1.77
N ALA A 50 -5.40 -2.29 -0.72
CA ALA A 50 -4.12 -2.24 -0.02
C ALA A 50 -3.80 -3.56 0.70
N ALA A 51 -4.80 -4.23 1.29
CA ALA A 51 -4.64 -5.57 1.87
C ALA A 51 -4.15 -6.61 0.86
N ARG A 52 -4.76 -6.62 -0.33
CA ARG A 52 -4.41 -7.57 -1.41
C ARG A 52 -3.00 -7.31 -1.92
N LEU A 53 -2.66 -6.04 -2.16
CA LEU A 53 -1.32 -5.62 -2.53
C LEU A 53 -0.28 -6.06 -1.48
N LEU A 54 -0.55 -5.86 -0.19
CA LEU A 54 0.36 -6.30 0.87
C LEU A 54 0.52 -7.82 0.94
N ALA A 55 -0.54 -8.58 0.70
CA ALA A 55 -0.50 -10.04 0.67
C ALA A 55 0.31 -10.59 -0.52
N GLU A 56 0.15 -9.99 -1.70
CA GLU A 56 0.90 -10.32 -2.93
C GLU A 56 2.39 -9.93 -2.84
N MET A 57 2.75 -9.09 -1.87
CA MET A 57 4.10 -8.59 -1.62
C MET A 57 4.67 -9.12 -0.29
N GLY A 58 4.06 -10.20 0.21
CA GLY A 58 4.46 -10.95 1.41
C GLY A 58 5.88 -11.52 1.34
N PRO A 59 6.39 -12.08 2.45
CA PRO A 59 7.70 -12.72 2.49
C PRO A 59 7.77 -13.87 1.47
N GLY A 60 8.93 -14.07 0.84
CA GLY A 60 9.14 -15.18 -0.10
C GLY A 60 8.61 -14.95 -1.52
N THR A 61 8.04 -13.78 -1.81
CA THR A 61 7.66 -13.38 -3.16
C THR A 61 8.89 -13.05 -4.02
N PRO A 62 8.79 -13.05 -5.37
CA PRO A 62 9.90 -12.64 -6.23
C PRO A 62 10.40 -11.22 -5.96
N ILE A 63 9.50 -10.30 -5.60
CA ILE A 63 9.85 -8.92 -5.22
C ILE A 63 10.60 -8.89 -3.90
N ASP A 64 10.18 -9.67 -2.91
CA ASP A 64 10.85 -9.79 -1.60
C ASP A 64 12.29 -10.32 -1.76
N ALA A 65 12.49 -11.35 -2.57
CA ALA A 65 13.82 -11.89 -2.88
C ALA A 65 14.69 -10.89 -3.65
N LYS A 66 14.10 -10.09 -4.54
CA LYS A 66 14.82 -9.04 -5.28
C LYS A 66 15.24 -7.91 -4.33
N VAL A 67 14.35 -7.46 -3.45
CA VAL A 67 14.64 -6.45 -2.42
C VAL A 67 15.78 -6.91 -1.51
N ALA A 68 15.72 -8.15 -0.99
CA ALA A 68 16.78 -8.70 -0.13
C ALA A 68 18.16 -8.61 -0.79
N ARG A 69 18.29 -9.08 -2.04
CA ARG A 69 19.55 -9.03 -2.79
C ARG A 69 20.05 -7.60 -3.03
N LEU A 70 19.16 -6.65 -3.25
CA LEU A 70 19.55 -5.25 -3.44
C LEU A 70 20.01 -4.61 -2.14
N ILE A 71 19.36 -4.92 -1.01
CA ILE A 71 19.78 -4.44 0.31
C ILE A 71 21.16 -4.98 0.68
N ASP A 72 21.45 -6.25 0.39
CA ASP A 72 22.79 -6.80 0.60
C ASP A 72 23.86 -6.06 -0.21
N ARG A 73 23.51 -5.61 -1.42
CA ARG A 73 24.43 -4.81 -2.26
C ARG A 73 24.68 -3.41 -1.72
N LEU A 74 23.76 -2.82 -0.95
CA LEU A 74 24.01 -1.52 -0.30
C LEU A 74 25.22 -1.60 0.64
N SER A 75 25.43 -2.75 1.30
CA SER A 75 26.51 -2.96 2.28
C SER A 75 27.87 -3.27 1.65
N LEU A 76 27.99 -3.33 0.32
CA LEU A 76 29.27 -3.65 -0.34
C LEU A 76 30.30 -2.51 -0.25
N ARG A 77 29.88 -1.30 0.15
CA ARG A 77 30.70 -0.09 0.29
C ARG A 77 31.45 0.34 -0.98
N ASP A 78 31.15 -0.28 -2.12
CA ASP A 78 31.55 0.19 -3.43
C ASP A 78 30.53 1.21 -3.95
N ARG A 79 30.99 2.41 -4.29
CA ARG A 79 30.10 3.52 -4.68
C ARG A 79 29.21 3.17 -5.87
N VAL A 80 29.73 2.46 -6.88
CA VAL A 80 28.99 2.14 -8.10
C VAL A 80 27.90 1.11 -7.80
N HIS A 81 28.23 0.04 -7.08
CA HIS A 81 27.28 -1.01 -6.73
C HIS A 81 26.23 -0.53 -5.72
N THR A 82 26.64 0.26 -4.73
CA THR A 82 25.73 0.84 -3.73
C THR A 82 24.76 1.81 -4.41
N GLN A 83 25.22 2.69 -5.31
CA GLN A 83 24.35 3.58 -6.07
C GLN A 83 23.39 2.81 -6.98
N ALA A 84 23.88 1.83 -7.73
CA ALA A 84 23.04 1.01 -8.60
C ALA A 84 21.97 0.23 -7.82
N ALA A 85 22.30 -0.26 -6.63
CA ALA A 85 21.36 -0.94 -5.76
C ALA A 85 20.28 0.02 -5.23
N ALA A 86 20.65 1.23 -4.79
CA ALA A 86 19.70 2.24 -4.35
C ALA A 86 18.75 2.66 -5.48
N THR A 87 19.28 2.97 -6.67
CA THR A 87 18.46 3.29 -7.85
C THR A 87 17.52 2.13 -8.21
N ALA A 88 18.01 0.89 -8.19
CA ALA A 88 17.18 -0.27 -8.49
C ALA A 88 16.06 -0.48 -7.46
N LEU A 89 16.30 -0.19 -6.18
CA LEU A 89 15.26 -0.23 -5.14
C LEU A 89 14.18 0.83 -5.40
N ILE A 90 14.57 2.06 -5.72
CA ILE A 90 13.64 3.15 -6.08
C ILE A 90 12.78 2.75 -7.29
N MET A 91 13.39 2.18 -8.32
CA MET A 91 12.69 1.74 -9.53
C MET A 91 11.69 0.61 -9.32
N LEU A 92 11.79 -0.17 -8.23
CA LEU A 92 10.73 -1.13 -7.89
C LEU A 92 9.43 -0.44 -7.48
N GLY A 93 9.50 0.81 -7.04
CA GLY A 93 8.35 1.65 -6.71
C GLY A 93 7.54 1.13 -5.53
N ARG A 94 6.27 1.59 -5.46
CA ARG A 94 5.34 1.29 -4.38
C ARG A 94 5.21 -0.20 -4.04
N PRO A 95 5.23 -1.14 -5.00
CA PRO A 95 5.16 -2.56 -4.68
C PRO A 95 6.29 -3.09 -3.77
N ALA A 96 7.47 -2.48 -3.78
CA ALA A 96 8.58 -2.93 -2.93
C ALA A 96 8.50 -2.42 -1.49
N VAL A 97 7.70 -1.39 -1.21
CA VAL A 97 7.66 -0.71 0.10
C VAL A 97 7.48 -1.69 1.26
N PRO A 98 6.54 -2.66 1.24
CA PRO A 98 6.39 -3.59 2.36
C PRO A 98 7.61 -4.47 2.59
N SER A 99 8.25 -4.90 1.51
CA SER A 99 9.45 -5.74 1.57
C SER A 99 10.68 -4.97 2.09
N ILE A 100 10.77 -3.67 1.78
CA ILE A 100 11.82 -2.77 2.25
C ILE A 100 11.64 -2.49 3.74
N VAL A 101 10.44 -2.10 4.17
CA VAL A 101 10.15 -1.78 5.58
C VAL A 101 10.39 -2.98 6.50
N ARG A 102 10.05 -4.21 6.08
CA ARG A 102 10.39 -5.43 6.84
C ARG A 102 11.88 -5.62 7.10
N ARG A 103 12.74 -4.99 6.30
CA ARG A 103 14.21 -5.06 6.38
C ARG A 103 14.83 -3.75 6.82
N MET A 104 14.01 -2.82 7.31
CA MET A 104 14.46 -1.46 7.62
C MET A 104 15.49 -1.42 8.74
N ASP A 105 15.42 -2.35 9.69
CA ASP A 105 16.33 -2.43 10.83
C ASP A 105 17.71 -3.04 10.47
N ASP A 106 18.28 -2.65 9.33
CA ASP A 106 19.61 -3.06 8.90
C ASP A 106 20.65 -2.01 9.31
N ARG A 107 21.53 -2.40 10.25
CA ARG A 107 22.55 -1.53 10.86
C ARG A 107 23.95 -1.74 10.28
N ARG A 108 24.06 -2.43 9.15
CA ARG A 108 25.32 -2.51 8.37
C ARG A 108 25.68 -1.13 7.85
N ASP A 109 26.96 -0.90 7.64
CA ASP A 109 27.44 0.37 7.10
C ASP A 109 27.13 0.49 5.61
N VAL A 110 26.83 1.70 5.16
CA VAL A 110 26.68 2.02 3.73
C VAL A 110 27.76 3.03 3.31
N GLY A 111 28.06 3.05 2.02
CA GLY A 111 28.97 4.05 1.43
C GLY A 111 28.27 5.39 1.18
N ILE A 112 28.97 6.30 0.50
CA ILE A 112 28.39 7.58 0.06
C ILE A 112 27.39 7.32 -1.08
N LEU A 113 26.22 7.93 -0.97
CA LEU A 113 25.15 7.87 -1.97
C LEU A 113 24.80 9.24 -2.51
N SER A 114 24.25 9.24 -3.72
CA SER A 114 23.76 10.45 -4.40
C SER A 114 22.30 10.26 -4.78
N PHE A 115 21.48 11.28 -4.56
CA PHE A 115 20.06 11.26 -4.89
C PHE A 115 19.70 12.54 -5.67
N GLU A 116 18.72 12.47 -6.56
CA GLU A 116 18.25 13.66 -7.29
C GLU A 116 17.62 14.66 -6.32
N ASN A 117 18.04 15.92 -6.37
CA ASN A 117 17.41 16.94 -5.55
C ASN A 117 16.12 17.43 -6.22
N ARG A 118 14.97 17.09 -5.64
CA ARG A 118 13.65 17.46 -6.16
C ARG A 118 13.07 18.74 -5.55
N SER A 119 13.83 19.46 -4.71
CA SER A 119 13.37 20.74 -4.19
C SER A 119 13.25 21.77 -5.33
N PRO A 120 12.14 22.52 -5.42
CA PRO A 120 11.97 23.56 -6.45
C PRO A 120 13.03 24.67 -6.34
N ASP A 121 13.59 24.87 -5.14
CA ASP A 121 14.61 25.89 -4.86
C ASP A 121 16.03 25.28 -4.77
N ALA A 122 16.22 24.05 -5.26
CA ALA A 122 17.53 23.39 -5.25
C ALA A 122 18.53 24.12 -6.16
N PHE A 123 19.65 24.57 -5.58
CA PHE A 123 20.77 25.10 -6.36
C PHE A 123 21.48 24.00 -7.18
N GLU A 124 21.59 22.79 -6.63
CA GLU A 124 22.19 21.62 -7.28
C GLU A 124 21.14 20.55 -7.55
N GLY A 125 21.16 19.93 -8.73
CA GLY A 125 20.23 18.86 -9.11
C GLY A 125 20.47 17.51 -8.43
N VAL A 126 21.53 17.37 -7.62
CA VAL A 126 21.88 16.13 -6.91
C VAL A 126 22.29 16.49 -5.48
N ARG A 127 21.87 15.67 -4.50
CA ARG A 127 22.36 15.71 -3.13
C ARG A 127 23.30 14.54 -2.87
N HIS A 128 24.48 14.81 -2.33
CA HIS A 128 25.42 13.78 -1.88
C HIS A 128 25.26 13.59 -0.36
N MET A 129 24.85 12.39 0.05
CA MET A 129 24.56 12.09 1.44
C MET A 129 25.53 11.03 1.96
N GLY A 130 26.27 11.37 3.02
CA GLY A 130 27.00 10.41 3.83
C GLY A 130 26.05 9.69 4.76
N LEU A 131 25.27 8.75 4.23
CA LEU A 131 24.38 7.91 5.03
C LEU A 131 25.25 6.88 5.73
N PRO A 132 25.33 6.84 7.07
CA PRO A 132 26.29 5.95 7.72
C PRO A 132 25.82 4.49 7.72
N LYS A 133 24.50 4.24 7.75
CA LYS A 133 23.93 2.89 7.84
C LYS A 133 22.91 2.59 6.76
N VAL A 134 22.70 1.30 6.48
CA VAL A 134 21.66 0.83 5.54
C VAL A 134 20.28 1.36 5.93
N VAL A 135 19.89 1.35 7.20
CA VAL A 135 18.62 1.96 7.66
C VAL A 135 18.47 3.44 7.28
N ASP A 136 19.56 4.21 7.29
CA ASP A 136 19.55 5.62 6.88
C ASP A 136 19.34 5.74 5.36
N CYS A 137 19.92 4.82 4.58
CA CYS A 137 19.68 4.69 3.14
C CYS A 137 18.26 4.23 2.80
N LEU A 138 17.70 3.29 3.56
CA LEU A 138 16.36 2.77 3.31
C LEU A 138 15.29 3.84 3.60
N ASP A 139 15.50 4.68 4.61
CA ASP A 139 14.64 5.83 4.90
C ASP A 139 14.55 6.80 3.70
N GLU A 140 15.70 7.12 3.11
CA GLU A 140 15.77 7.99 1.94
C GLU A 140 15.12 7.34 0.70
N ILE A 141 15.41 6.06 0.45
CA ILE A 141 14.81 5.31 -0.66
C ILE A 141 13.29 5.25 -0.52
N LEU A 142 12.78 4.99 0.69
CA LEU A 142 11.35 4.95 0.93
C LEU A 142 10.72 6.33 0.73
N SER A 143 11.38 7.40 1.19
CA SER A 143 10.93 8.78 0.95
C SER A 143 10.88 9.12 -0.55
N GLU A 144 11.87 8.66 -1.33
CA GLU A 144 11.89 8.80 -2.78
C GLU A 144 10.76 8.04 -3.49
N ILE A 145 10.40 6.85 -2.99
CA ILE A 145 9.34 6.02 -3.55
C ILE A 145 7.95 6.56 -3.20
N THR A 146 7.74 7.00 -1.96
CA THR A 146 6.42 7.41 -1.46
C THR A 146 6.13 8.89 -1.69
N GLY A 147 7.17 9.72 -1.80
CA GLY A 147 7.07 11.17 -1.76
C GLY A 147 6.83 11.72 -0.35
N GLU A 148 6.89 10.88 0.68
CA GLU A 148 6.65 11.26 2.08
C GLU A 148 7.95 11.16 2.89
N PRO A 149 8.43 12.25 3.50
CA PRO A 149 9.59 12.21 4.37
C PRO A 149 9.18 11.70 5.77
N VAL A 150 8.88 10.40 5.88
CA VAL A 150 8.36 9.79 7.12
C VAL A 150 9.43 9.75 8.24
N GLY A 151 10.72 9.67 7.88
CA GLY A 151 11.85 9.65 8.84
C GLY A 151 12.65 10.94 9.01
N SER A 152 12.26 12.02 8.31
CA SER A 152 12.99 13.30 8.25
C SER A 152 12.91 14.16 9.54
N MET A 153 12.33 13.66 10.63
CA MET A 153 12.32 14.37 11.92
C MET A 153 13.68 14.44 12.64
N ALA A 154 14.79 14.23 11.92
CA ALA A 154 16.15 14.31 12.42
C ALA A 154 16.88 15.58 11.96
N ALA A 155 16.24 16.74 12.08
CA ALA A 155 16.95 18.01 12.12
C ALA A 155 17.34 18.32 13.59
N GLY A 156 18.59 18.01 13.96
CA GLY A 156 19.28 18.57 15.12
C GLY A 156 19.29 17.74 16.42
N GLY A 157 20.44 17.12 16.74
CA GLY A 157 20.89 16.90 18.12
C GLY A 157 20.56 15.56 18.82
N ARG A 158 19.87 14.61 18.19
CA ARG A 158 19.57 13.29 18.81
C ARG A 158 20.68 12.27 18.63
N GLU A 159 20.80 11.34 19.59
CA GLU A 159 21.70 10.20 19.48
C GLU A 159 21.34 9.36 18.23
N PRO A 160 22.31 8.96 17.40
CA PRO A 160 22.04 8.26 16.15
C PRO A 160 21.34 6.90 16.30
N GLY A 161 21.36 6.28 17.49
CA GLY A 161 20.69 5.02 17.78
C GLY A 161 19.18 5.18 17.87
N THR A 162 18.73 6.05 18.78
CA THR A 162 17.31 6.32 19.05
C THR A 162 16.58 6.88 17.83
N ALA A 163 17.24 7.76 17.06
CA ALA A 163 16.68 8.30 15.83
C ALA A 163 16.34 7.22 14.78
N ARG A 164 17.09 6.12 14.72
CA ARG A 164 16.84 5.03 13.76
C ARG A 164 15.70 4.12 14.20
N ASP A 165 15.57 3.86 15.50
CA ASP A 165 14.47 3.08 16.03
C ASP A 165 13.14 3.79 15.79
N GLU A 166 13.11 5.12 15.99
CA GLU A 166 11.97 5.98 15.66
C GLU A 166 11.62 5.90 14.17
N ARG A 167 12.60 5.90 13.26
CA ARG A 167 12.35 5.73 11.81
C ARG A 167 11.78 4.36 11.47
N VAL A 168 12.36 3.28 12.02
CA VAL A 168 11.84 1.91 11.82
C VAL A 168 10.39 1.83 12.30
N ALA A 169 10.08 2.41 13.46
CA ALA A 169 8.73 2.48 14.00
C ALA A 169 7.79 3.28 13.09
N ALA A 170 8.20 4.47 12.64
CA ALA A 170 7.38 5.33 11.78
C ALA A 170 7.02 4.66 10.44
N TRP A 171 7.97 3.97 9.81
CA TRP A 171 7.70 3.22 8.58
C TRP A 171 6.86 1.96 8.81
N THR A 172 7.02 1.31 9.96
CA THR A 172 6.15 0.19 10.36
C THR A 172 4.71 0.67 10.56
N GLU A 173 4.52 1.84 11.19
CA GLU A 173 3.22 2.47 11.34
C GLU A 173 2.63 2.93 10.01
N TYR A 174 3.45 3.47 9.10
CA TYR A 174 3.05 3.79 7.74
C TYR A 174 2.46 2.56 7.02
N LEU A 175 3.14 1.41 7.10
CA LEU A 175 2.60 0.17 6.55
C LEU A 175 1.31 -0.27 7.24
N ALA A 176 1.22 -0.13 8.56
CA ALA A 176 0.03 -0.52 9.31
C ALA A 176 -1.19 0.32 8.90
N ARG A 177 -1.00 1.62 8.66
CA ARG A 177 -2.04 2.52 8.14
C ARG A 177 -2.47 2.20 6.70
N MET A 178 -1.56 1.66 5.89
CA MET A 178 -1.90 1.13 4.56
C MET A 178 -2.57 -0.24 4.62
N SER A 179 -2.45 -0.99 5.72
CA SER A 179 -3.12 -2.28 5.89
C SER A 179 -4.53 -2.07 6.45
N PRO A 180 -5.57 -2.83 6.03
CA PRO A 180 -6.82 -2.82 6.78
C PRO A 180 -6.57 -3.40 8.19
N PRO A 181 -7.23 -2.85 9.22
CA PRO A 181 -7.18 -3.45 10.56
C PRO A 181 -7.69 -4.88 10.49
N VAL A 182 -6.95 -5.83 11.06
CA VAL A 182 -7.44 -7.20 11.24
C VAL A 182 -8.70 -7.10 12.11
N PRO A 183 -9.89 -7.52 11.61
CA PRO A 183 -11.09 -7.48 12.44
C PRO A 183 -10.85 -8.38 13.65
N ALA A 184 -11.03 -7.83 14.86
CA ALA A 184 -10.78 -8.50 16.15
C ALA A 184 -11.59 -9.79 16.38
N LYS A 185 -12.39 -10.25 15.41
CA LYS A 185 -13.26 -11.42 15.47
C LYS A 185 -12.61 -12.75 15.05
N SER A 186 -11.34 -12.79 14.65
CA SER A 186 -10.65 -14.03 14.25
C SER A 186 -9.76 -14.66 15.33
N LEU A 187 -9.73 -14.11 16.55
CA LEU A 187 -9.22 -14.85 17.70
C LEU A 187 -10.29 -15.88 18.11
N PRO A 188 -10.05 -17.20 17.96
CA PRO A 188 -10.94 -18.19 18.56
C PRO A 188 -11.01 -17.87 20.04
N ALA A 189 -12.22 -17.65 20.55
CA ALA A 189 -12.45 -17.44 21.97
C ALA A 189 -11.72 -18.56 22.72
N LEU A 190 -10.68 -18.18 23.48
CA LEU A 190 -10.10 -19.06 24.48
C LEU A 190 -11.26 -19.48 25.38
N ARG A 191 -11.75 -20.70 25.18
CA ARG A 191 -12.74 -21.32 26.07
C ARG A 191 -12.13 -21.20 27.47
N PRO A 192 -12.81 -20.57 28.45
CA PRO A 192 -12.33 -20.58 29.80
C PRO A 192 -12.18 -22.05 30.21
N ALA A 193 -10.98 -22.42 30.65
CA ALA A 193 -10.69 -23.74 31.15
C ALA A 193 -11.74 -24.08 32.21
N ALA A 194 -12.47 -25.18 31.99
CA ALA A 194 -13.38 -25.71 32.99
C ALA A 194 -12.62 -25.86 34.30
N ARG A 195 -13.04 -25.14 35.34
CA ARG A 195 -12.53 -25.38 36.70
C ARG A 195 -12.80 -26.85 37.02
N PRO A 196 -11.78 -27.67 37.34
CA PRO A 196 -12.04 -28.95 37.95
C PRO A 196 -12.66 -28.69 39.32
N GLY A 197 -13.92 -29.11 39.48
CA GLY A 197 -14.58 -29.08 40.77
C GLY A 197 -13.97 -30.11 41.71
N ARG A 198 -13.52 -29.66 42.87
CA ARG A 198 -13.72 -30.30 44.18
C ARG A 198 -13.38 -29.32 45.29
#